data_AF-X0YEP6-F1
#
_entry.id   AF-X0YEP6-F1
#
_cell.length_a   1.000
_cell.length_b   1.000
_cell.length_c   1.000
_cell.angle_alpha   90.00
_cell.angle_beta   90.00
_cell.angle_gamma   90.00
#
_symmetry.space_group_name_H-M   'P 1'
#
loop_
_entity.id
_entity.type
_entity.pdbx_description
1 polymer ?
#
loop_
_entity_poly.entity_id
_entity_poly.type
_entity_poly.pdbx_seq_one_letter_code
_entity_poly.pdbx_strand_id
1 'polypeptide(L)'
;RHDNRLKLVVNDEYDTQDLLNALLQLEFDIVKKEEYNPTFAGKNSRIDFFLRLENIGIEVKKVRDNTHAEKLNGEIIDDKAKYSNNKEIKELYFFIYDPNSYLLKREELITDLEKDKPKQFDKVKIIIKPEL
;
A
#
# COMPACT_ATOMS: atom_id res chain seq x y z
N ARG A 1 0.32 -27.79 -10.23
CA ARG A 1 -0.41 -27.96 -8.95
C ARG A 1 -0.31 -29.44 -8.58
N HIS A 2 0.08 -29.75 -7.34
CA HIS A 2 0.14 -31.12 -6.87
C HIS A 2 -1.13 -31.40 -6.07
N ASP A 3 -1.83 -32.50 -6.37
CA ASP A 3 -2.77 -33.15 -5.45
C ASP A 3 -4.00 -32.32 -5.01
N ASN A 4 -4.64 -31.60 -5.95
CA ASN A 4 -5.89 -30.83 -5.73
C ASN A 4 -5.90 -29.85 -4.54
N ARG A 5 -4.72 -29.48 -4.02
CA ARG A 5 -4.62 -28.53 -2.91
C ARG A 5 -5.21 -27.18 -3.33
N LEU A 6 -5.99 -26.60 -2.43
CA LEU A 6 -6.50 -25.24 -2.59
C LEU A 6 -5.31 -24.30 -2.82
N LYS A 7 -5.49 -23.34 -3.74
CA LYS A 7 -4.56 -22.21 -3.82
C LYS A 7 -4.61 -21.50 -2.46
N LEU A 8 -3.51 -20.86 -2.10
CA LEU A 8 -3.53 -19.83 -1.08
C LEU A 8 -4.62 -18.81 -1.46
N VAL A 9 -5.60 -18.64 -0.58
CA VAL A 9 -6.76 -17.77 -0.82
C VAL A 9 -6.46 -16.42 -0.18
N VAL A 10 -6.62 -15.34 -0.95
CA VAL A 10 -6.45 -13.96 -0.48
C VAL A 10 -7.80 -13.28 -0.59
N ASN A 11 -8.52 -13.19 0.53
CA ASN A 11 -9.89 -12.70 0.58
C ASN A 11 -9.92 -11.18 0.74
N ASP A 12 -9.05 -10.64 1.59
CA ASP A 12 -9.06 -9.24 1.96
C ASP A 12 -7.65 -8.62 2.01
N GLU A 13 -7.61 -7.39 2.51
CA GLU A 13 -6.39 -6.59 2.65
C GLU A 13 -5.45 -7.18 3.69
N TYR A 14 -5.95 -7.76 4.78
CA TYR A 14 -5.13 -8.38 5.82
C TYR A 14 -4.43 -9.63 5.30
N ASP A 15 -5.14 -10.47 4.54
CA ASP A 15 -4.52 -11.61 3.86
C ASP A 15 -3.38 -11.13 2.92
N THR A 16 -3.58 -9.99 2.25
CA THR A 16 -2.56 -9.39 1.36
C THR A 16 -1.37 -8.87 2.17
N GLN A 17 -1.64 -8.19 3.29
CA GLN A 17 -0.61 -7.68 4.21
C GLN A 17 0.23 -8.82 4.79
N ASP A 18 -0.37 -9.91 5.25
CA ASP A 18 0.38 -11.00 5.87
C ASP A 18 1.33 -11.68 4.88
N LEU A 19 0.93 -11.80 3.61
CA LEU A 19 1.80 -12.32 2.56
C LEU A 19 2.91 -11.36 2.20
N LEU A 20 2.62 -10.07 2.07
CA LEU A 20 3.64 -9.08 1.80
C LEU A 20 4.64 -9.00 2.96
N ASN A 21 4.18 -9.05 4.21
CA ASN A 21 5.02 -9.06 5.41
C ASN A 21 6.01 -10.24 5.39
N ALA A 22 5.53 -11.43 5.04
CA ALA A 22 6.39 -12.61 4.93
C ALA A 22 7.51 -12.41 3.89
N LEU A 23 7.24 -11.72 2.78
CA LEU A 23 8.24 -11.39 1.77
C LEU A 23 9.18 -10.27 2.22
N LEU A 24 8.66 -9.22 2.83
CA LEU A 24 9.47 -8.10 3.32
C LEU A 24 10.46 -8.56 4.39
N GLN A 25 10.07 -9.46 5.28
CA GLN A 25 10.97 -10.01 6.32
C GLN A 25 12.10 -10.88 5.75
N LEU A 26 12.01 -11.34 4.50
CA LEU A 26 13.13 -12.05 3.85
C LEU A 26 14.19 -11.08 3.32
N GLU A 27 13.80 -9.85 2.99
CA GLU A 27 14.65 -8.88 2.29
C GLU A 27 15.11 -7.72 3.19
N PHE A 28 14.39 -7.42 4.28
CA PHE A 28 14.64 -6.26 5.13
C PHE A 28 14.79 -6.64 6.61
N ASP A 29 15.78 -6.05 7.27
CA ASP A 29 16.14 -6.36 8.67
C ASP A 29 15.12 -5.83 9.68
N ILE A 30 14.56 -4.63 9.45
CA ILE A 30 13.64 -3.96 10.39
C ILE A 30 12.32 -3.59 9.70
N VAL A 31 11.41 -4.56 9.67
CA VAL A 31 10.02 -4.38 9.22
C VAL A 31 9.13 -4.17 10.44
N LYS A 32 8.54 -2.98 10.58
CA LYS A 32 7.52 -2.71 11.62
C LYS A 32 6.13 -2.73 11.02
N LYS A 33 5.28 -3.65 11.50
CA LYS A 33 3.85 -3.69 11.17
C LYS A 33 3.06 -2.68 12.02
N GLU A 34 2.11 -1.98 11.42
CA GLU A 34 1.16 -1.08 12.10
C GLU A 34 1.82 0.01 12.98
N GLU A 35 2.89 0.64 12.49
CA GLU A 35 3.57 1.67 13.27
C GLU A 35 2.72 2.95 13.37
N TYR A 36 2.61 3.47 14.60
CA TYR A 36 1.86 4.69 14.88
C TYR A 36 2.55 5.90 14.26
N ASN A 37 1.79 6.65 13.47
CA ASN A 37 2.16 7.97 13.01
C ASN A 37 1.75 9.04 14.04
N PRO A 38 2.45 10.19 14.06
CA PRO A 38 1.98 11.37 14.79
C PRO A 38 0.53 11.69 14.44
N THR A 39 -0.24 12.14 15.44
CA THR A 39 -1.66 12.42 15.28
C THR A 39 -1.91 13.42 14.15
N PHE A 40 -2.76 13.04 13.19
CA PHE A 40 -3.21 13.92 12.11
C PHE A 40 -4.72 14.16 12.26
N ALA A 41 -5.14 15.43 12.29
CA ALA A 41 -6.54 15.82 12.43
C ALA A 41 -7.28 15.11 13.60
N GLY A 42 -6.59 14.89 14.73
CA GLY A 42 -7.14 14.21 15.91
C GLY A 42 -7.26 12.68 15.78
N LYS A 43 -6.79 12.08 14.68
CA LYS A 43 -6.76 10.63 14.49
C LYS A 43 -5.33 10.11 14.60
N ASN A 44 -5.13 9.16 15.52
CA ASN A 44 -3.93 8.32 15.48
C ASN A 44 -4.06 7.42 14.26
N SER A 45 -3.06 7.46 13.40
CA SER A 45 -3.07 6.65 12.20
C SER A 45 -1.90 5.70 12.18
N ARG A 46 -2.08 4.55 11.57
CA ARG A 46 -1.07 3.50 11.46
C ARG A 46 -0.82 3.27 10.00
N ILE A 47 0.45 3.18 9.63
CA ILE A 47 0.87 2.69 8.32
C ILE A 47 1.03 1.18 8.41
N ASP A 48 0.68 0.45 7.35
CA ASP A 48 0.72 -1.02 7.38
C ASP A 48 2.13 -1.54 7.63
N PHE A 49 3.12 -1.01 6.90
CA PHE A 49 4.53 -1.31 7.14
C PHE A 49 5.41 -0.06 7.13
N PHE A 50 6.38 -0.04 8.03
CA PHE A 50 7.50 0.88 7.99
C PHE A 50 8.83 0.12 7.98
N LEU A 51 9.57 0.27 6.88
CA LEU A 51 10.94 -0.21 6.71
C LEU A 51 11.87 0.89 7.25
N ARG A 52 12.25 0.74 8.51
CA ARG A 52 12.80 1.87 9.30
C ARG A 52 14.20 2.27 8.87
N LEU A 53 15.03 1.33 8.42
CA LEU A 53 16.40 1.61 7.99
C LEU A 53 16.42 2.29 6.61
N GLU A 54 15.39 2.05 5.83
CA GLU A 54 15.21 2.53 4.46
C GLU A 54 14.36 3.82 4.41
N ASN A 55 13.73 4.19 5.53
CA ASN A 55 12.76 5.28 5.62
C ASN A 55 11.58 5.13 4.65
N ILE A 56 11.15 3.88 4.42
CA ILE A 56 10.07 3.55 3.48
C ILE A 56 8.79 3.20 4.25
N GLY A 57 7.72 3.92 3.96
CA GLY A 57 6.36 3.55 4.34
C GLY A 57 5.69 2.74 3.24
N ILE A 58 4.96 1.69 3.59
CA ILE A 58 4.16 0.90 2.65
C ILE A 58 2.73 0.82 3.15
N GLU A 59 1.79 1.22 2.30
CA GLU A 59 0.35 1.02 2.48
C GLU A 59 -0.10 -0.09 1.52
N VAL A 60 -0.91 -1.04 2.02
CA VAL A 60 -1.44 -2.14 1.24
C VAL A 60 -2.91 -1.91 0.96
N LYS A 61 -3.35 -2.12 -0.28
CA LYS A 61 -4.77 -2.10 -0.64
C LYS A 61 -5.13 -3.36 -1.41
N LYS A 62 -6.30 -3.94 -1.13
CA LYS A 62 -6.90 -4.97 -2.02
C LYS A 62 -8.14 -4.43 -2.70
N VAL A 63 -8.17 -4.47 -4.03
CA VAL A 63 -9.37 -4.10 -4.79
C VAL A 63 -10.37 -5.25 -4.71
N ARG A 64 -11.55 -4.96 -4.16
CA ARG A 64 -12.55 -5.99 -3.79
C ARG A 64 -13.63 -6.15 -4.85
N ASP A 65 -14.02 -5.03 -5.44
CA ASP A 65 -15.06 -4.92 -6.47
C ASP A 65 -14.90 -3.58 -7.21
N ASN A 66 -15.77 -3.35 -8.21
CA ASN A 66 -15.78 -2.11 -9.00
C ASN A 66 -16.09 -0.86 -8.15
N THR A 67 -16.93 -0.99 -7.13
CA THR A 67 -17.28 0.15 -6.25
C THR A 67 -16.10 0.57 -5.38
N HIS A 68 -15.27 -0.37 -4.94
CA HIS A 68 -14.02 -0.08 -4.26
C HIS A 68 -13.01 0.56 -5.21
N ALA A 69 -12.91 0.07 -6.45
CA ALA A 69 -12.02 0.64 -7.48
C ALA A 69 -12.31 2.13 -7.72
N GLU A 70 -13.57 2.54 -7.75
CA GLU A 70 -13.98 3.95 -7.91
C GLU A 70 -13.54 4.85 -6.74
N LYS A 71 -13.39 4.31 -5.53
CA LYS A 71 -13.05 5.06 -4.31
C LYS A 71 -11.56 5.11 -4.02
N LEU A 72 -10.79 4.18 -4.58
CA LEU A 72 -9.39 3.95 -4.25
C LEU A 72 -8.51 5.20 -4.43
N ASN A 73 -8.79 6.03 -5.44
CA ASN A 73 -8.06 7.28 -5.65
C ASN A 73 -8.17 8.23 -4.45
N GLY A 74 -9.38 8.37 -3.88
CA GLY A 74 -9.60 9.21 -2.71
C GLY A 74 -8.88 8.67 -1.48
N GLU A 75 -8.94 7.35 -1.27
CA GLU A 75 -8.24 6.69 -0.17
C GLU A 75 -6.72 6.91 -0.24
N ILE A 76 -6.12 6.79 -1.44
CA ILE A 76 -4.69 7.04 -1.65
C ILE A 76 -4.31 8.50 -1.36
N ILE A 77 -5.14 9.45 -1.79
CA ILE A 77 -4.91 10.89 -1.51
C ILE A 77 -4.96 11.14 0.00
N ASP A 78 -5.97 10.61 0.68
CA ASP A 78 -6.13 10.75 2.12
C ASP A 78 -4.95 10.13 2.89
N ASP A 79 -4.50 8.94 2.49
CA ASP A 79 -3.36 8.27 3.13
C ASP A 79 -2.04 9.01 2.91
N LYS A 80 -1.78 9.54 1.71
CA LYS A 80 -0.61 10.42 1.46
C LYS A 80 -0.62 11.63 2.39
N ALA A 81 -1.75 12.32 2.49
CA ALA A 81 -1.88 13.49 3.35
C ALA A 81 -1.64 13.12 4.82
N LYS A 82 -2.22 12.00 5.26
CA LYS A 82 -2.07 11.46 6.60
C LYS A 82 -0.61 11.16 6.94
N TYR A 83 0.09 10.42 6.08
CA TYR A 83 1.48 9.99 6.32
C TYR A 83 2.50 11.11 6.11
N SER A 84 2.16 12.18 5.39
CA SER A 84 3.06 13.34 5.21
C SER A 84 3.42 14.07 6.50
N ASN A 85 2.79 13.74 7.63
CA ASN A 85 3.13 14.28 8.95
C ASN A 85 4.25 13.48 9.65
N ASN A 86 4.55 12.27 9.18
CA ASN A 86 5.64 11.47 9.71
C ASN A 86 6.94 11.79 8.95
N LYS A 87 7.84 12.50 9.61
CA LYS A 87 9.13 12.91 9.01
C LYS A 87 10.12 11.77 8.80
N GLU A 88 9.92 10.63 9.47
CA GLU A 88 10.73 9.42 9.30
C GLU A 88 10.42 8.70 7.98
N ILE A 89 9.25 8.92 7.39
CA ILE A 89 8.89 8.37 6.07
C ILE A 89 9.40 9.34 4.99
N LYS A 90 10.33 8.87 4.17
CA LYS A 90 10.89 9.59 3.03
C LYS A 90 10.31 9.11 1.72
N GLU A 91 10.10 7.80 1.59
CA GLU A 91 9.40 7.23 0.44
C GLU A 91 8.11 6.55 0.89
N LEU A 92 7.05 6.71 0.10
CA LEU A 92 5.75 6.08 0.35
C LEU A 92 5.34 5.20 -0.83
N TYR A 93 5.10 3.92 -0.56
CA TYR A 93 4.69 2.94 -1.54
C TYR A 93 3.26 2.52 -1.27
N PHE A 94 2.46 2.43 -2.32
CA PHE A 94 1.17 1.77 -2.28
C PHE A 94 1.28 0.45 -3.03
N PHE A 95 1.13 -0.66 -2.33
CA PHE A 95 1.00 -1.98 -2.93
C PHE A 95 -0.48 -2.33 -3.09
N ILE A 96 -0.95 -2.32 -4.32
CA ILE A 96 -2.35 -2.53 -4.67
C ILE A 96 -2.49 -3.91 -5.32
N TYR A 97 -3.21 -4.80 -4.64
CA TYR A 97 -3.54 -6.11 -5.16
C TYR A 97 -4.94 -6.08 -5.80
N ASP A 98 -4.97 -6.18 -7.13
CA ASP A 98 -6.19 -6.20 -7.94
C ASP A 98 -6.21 -7.44 -8.85
N PRO A 99 -6.39 -8.66 -8.27
CA PRO A 99 -6.31 -9.92 -9.01
C PRO A 99 -7.42 -10.12 -10.03
N ASN A 100 -8.52 -9.38 -9.91
CA ASN A 100 -9.70 -9.50 -10.77
C ASN A 100 -9.82 -8.35 -11.77
N SER A 101 -8.82 -7.46 -11.81
CA SER A 101 -8.73 -6.39 -12.80
C SER A 101 -9.89 -5.39 -12.76
N TYR A 102 -10.33 -5.00 -11.57
CA TYR A 102 -11.37 -3.98 -11.40
C TYR A 102 -10.85 -2.56 -11.65
N LEU A 103 -9.56 -2.30 -11.44
CA LEU A 103 -8.94 -1.01 -11.80
C LEU A 103 -8.68 -0.94 -13.30
N LEU A 104 -9.47 -0.10 -13.96
CA LEU A 104 -9.26 0.30 -15.35
C LEU A 104 -8.25 1.45 -15.44
N LYS A 105 -7.62 1.63 -16.60
CA LYS A 105 -6.68 2.74 -16.89
C LYS A 105 -5.55 2.88 -15.86
N ARG A 106 -4.96 1.76 -15.47
CA ARG A 106 -3.93 1.67 -14.42
C ARG A 106 -2.75 2.63 -14.65
N GLU A 107 -2.30 2.80 -15.89
CA GLU A 107 -1.17 3.68 -16.21
C GLU A 107 -1.45 5.16 -15.94
N GLU A 108 -2.64 5.63 -16.32
CA GLU A 108 -3.09 7.02 -16.05
C GLU A 108 -3.17 7.25 -14.54
N LEU A 109 -3.81 6.30 -13.82
CA LEU A 109 -3.95 6.35 -12.36
C LEU A 109 -2.59 6.39 -11.64
N ILE A 110 -1.65 5.52 -12.03
CA ILE A 110 -0.29 5.50 -11.47
C ILE A 110 0.39 6.84 -11.74
N THR A 111 0.34 7.33 -12.98
CA THR A 111 1.02 8.58 -13.37
C THR A 111 0.51 9.77 -12.58
N ASP A 112 -0.82 9.93 -12.49
CA ASP A 112 -1.43 11.05 -11.80
C ASP A 112 -1.17 11.01 -10.29
N LEU A 113 -1.31 9.83 -9.67
CA LEU A 113 -1.08 9.68 -8.23
C LEU A 113 0.41 9.78 -7.87
N GLU A 114 1.35 9.29 -8.66
CA GLU A 114 2.78 9.47 -8.35
C GLU A 114 3.22 10.92 -8.51
N LYS A 115 2.62 11.65 -9.47
CA LYS A 115 2.89 13.08 -9.70
C LYS A 115 2.36 13.96 -8.57
N ASP A 116 1.17 13.65 -8.04
CA ASP A 116 0.58 14.33 -6.87
C ASP A 116 1.21 13.83 -5.56
N LYS A 117 2.50 14.12 -5.39
CA LYS A 117 3.29 13.73 -4.21
C LYS A 117 3.41 14.92 -3.24
N PRO A 118 3.04 14.76 -1.96
CA PRO A 118 3.36 15.73 -0.92
C PRO A 118 4.86 16.04 -0.85
N LYS A 119 5.21 17.32 -0.65
CA LYS A 119 6.61 17.79 -0.60
C LYS A 119 7.49 17.09 0.44
N GLN A 120 6.87 16.52 1.49
CA GLN A 120 7.57 15.78 2.54
C GLN A 120 8.22 14.50 2.02
N PHE A 121 7.62 13.84 1.03
CA PHE A 121 8.17 12.61 0.50
C PHE A 121 9.17 12.92 -0.61
N ASP A 122 10.27 12.18 -0.65
CA ASP A 122 11.21 12.17 -1.77
C ASP A 122 10.59 11.42 -2.94
N LYS A 123 9.86 10.33 -2.65
CA LYS A 123 9.23 9.48 -3.66
C LYS A 123 7.85 8.97 -3.21
N VAL A 124 6.93 8.87 -4.16
CA VAL A 124 5.69 8.10 -4.04
C VAL A 124 5.68 7.10 -5.18
N LYS A 125 5.38 5.83 -4.90
CA LYS A 125 5.26 4.79 -5.91
C LYS A 125 3.96 4.02 -5.76
N ILE A 126 3.26 3.82 -6.85
CA ILE A 126 2.05 2.99 -6.93
C ILE A 126 2.43 1.71 -7.67
N ILE A 127 2.24 0.56 -7.02
CA ILE A 127 2.52 -0.76 -7.58
C ILE A 127 1.22 -1.54 -7.62
N ILE A 128 0.74 -1.87 -8.82
CA ILE A 128 -0.49 -2.64 -9.00
C ILE A 128 -0.12 -4.04 -9.50
N LYS A 129 -0.60 -5.07 -8.80
CA LYS A 129 -0.36 -6.48 -9.18
C LYS A 129 -1.66 -7.30 -9.17
N PRO A 130 -1.76 -8.35 -10.01
CA PRO A 130 -0.83 -8.71 -11.09
C PRO A 130 -0.84 -7.68 -12.24
N GLU A 131 0.18 -7.72 -13.11
CA GLU A 131 0.18 -6.97 -14.37
C GLU A 131 -0.90 -7.52 -15.31
N LEU A 132 -1.44 -6.65 -16.18
CA LEU A 132 -2.49 -6.99 -17.17
C LEU A 132 -1.89 -7.53 -18.46
#